data_AF-A0A7X5UKR4-F1
#
_entry.id   AF-A0A7X5UKR4-F1
#
_cell.length_a   1.000
_cell.length_b   1.000
_cell.length_c   1.000
_cell.angle_alpha   90.00
_cell.angle_beta   90.00
_cell.angle_gamma   90.00
#
_symmetry.space_group_name_H-M   'P 1'
#
loop_
_entity.id
_entity.type
_entity.pdbx_description
1 polymer ?
#
loop_
_entity_poly.entity_id
_entity_poly.type
_entity_poly.pdbx_seq_one_letter_code
_entity_poly.pdbx_strand_id
1 'polypeptide(L)'
;MFIDALVVKVRDGQVANRPIYVAVGITLAGERDVLGMWVGTGGEGAKGWMNHLPDLKNRGVEDILIVACDGLKGLPDAITALWPRAEVQLCGPPGPGEPAVRVEKVLVGDQETTQAHLHRTQPGGSGSGIH
;
A
#
# COMPACT_ATOMS: atom_id res chain seq x y z
N MET A 1 8.20 -0.10 -0.40
CA MET A 1 6.76 -0.38 -0.23
C MET A 1 6.49 -1.81 -0.65
N PHE A 2 5.63 -2.52 0.06
CA PHE A 2 5.10 -3.83 -0.32
C PHE A 2 3.63 -3.69 -0.67
N ILE A 3 3.19 -4.32 -1.76
CA ILE A 3 1.77 -4.41 -2.10
C ILE A 3 1.43 -5.87 -2.35
N ASP A 4 0.42 -6.37 -1.63
CA ASP A 4 -0.05 -7.75 -1.74
C ASP A 4 -1.59 -7.81 -1.78
N ALA A 5 -2.13 -8.93 -2.24
CA ALA A 5 -3.56 -9.20 -2.37
C ALA A 5 -3.97 -10.44 -1.56
N LEU A 6 -4.84 -10.23 -0.58
CA LEU A 6 -5.44 -11.31 0.22
C LEU A 6 -6.87 -11.58 -0.25
N VAL A 7 -7.16 -12.79 -0.68
CA VAL A 7 -8.54 -13.16 -1.08
C VAL A 7 -9.35 -13.53 0.16
N VAL A 8 -10.39 -12.74 0.45
CA VAL A 8 -11.26 -12.93 1.61
C VAL A 8 -12.70 -13.16 1.15
N LYS A 9 -13.43 -14.03 1.86
CA LYS A 9 -14.87 -14.18 1.68
C LYS A 9 -15.60 -13.00 2.31
N VAL A 10 -16.19 -12.15 1.50
CA VAL A 10 -17.00 -11.01 1.93
C VAL A 10 -18.47 -11.32 1.72
N ARG A 11 -19.31 -11.02 2.72
CA ARG A 11 -20.77 -11.15 2.63
C ARG A 11 -21.38 -9.76 2.48
N ASP A 12 -22.05 -9.56 1.36
CA ASP A 12 -22.75 -8.32 1.02
C ASP A 12 -24.01 -8.70 0.24
N GLY A 13 -25.03 -9.18 0.96
CA GLY A 13 -26.16 -9.94 0.41
C GLY A 13 -25.80 -11.40 0.09
N GLN A 14 -24.87 -11.61 -0.84
CA GLN A 14 -24.30 -12.93 -1.18
C GLN A 14 -22.84 -13.02 -0.75
N VAL A 15 -22.36 -14.25 -0.50
CA VAL A 15 -20.95 -14.49 -0.16
C VAL A 15 -20.13 -14.58 -1.45
N ALA A 16 -19.13 -13.73 -1.58
CA ALA A 16 -18.20 -13.73 -2.71
C ALA A 16 -16.75 -13.65 -2.22
N ASN A 17 -15.83 -14.26 -2.96
CA ASN A 17 -14.40 -14.04 -2.77
C ASN A 17 -14.06 -12.67 -3.35
N ARG A 18 -13.50 -11.77 -2.53
CA ARG A 18 -13.00 -10.46 -2.97
C ARG A 18 -11.53 -10.31 -2.58
N PRO A 19 -10.66 -9.84 -3.49
CA PRO A 19 -9.30 -9.51 -3.12
C PRO A 19 -9.29 -8.25 -2.24
N ILE A 20 -8.43 -8.25 -1.23
CA ILE A 20 -8.11 -7.11 -0.38
C ILE A 20 -6.65 -6.75 -0.67
N TYR A 21 -6.44 -5.58 -1.28
CA TYR A 21 -5.10 -5.07 -1.53
C TYR A 21 -4.60 -4.33 -0.31
N VAL A 22 -3.38 -4.62 0.13
CA VAL A 22 -2.74 -3.95 1.27
C VAL A 22 -1.42 -3.37 0.81
N ALA A 23 -1.19 -2.08 1.05
CA ALA A 23 0.08 -1.41 0.85
C ALA A 23 0.76 -1.14 2.18
N VAL A 24 2.00 -1.60 2.34
CA VAL A 24 2.82 -1.39 3.53
C VAL A 24 4.07 -0.60 3.17
N GLY A 25 4.27 0.52 3.86
CA GLY A 25 5.45 1.39 3.76
C GLY A 25 6.48 1.02 4.81
N ILE A 26 7.76 1.17 4.46
CA ILE A 26 8.86 1.09 5.42
C ILE A 26 9.76 2.31 5.21
N THR A 27 9.88 3.17 6.22
CA THR A 27 10.68 4.41 6.15
C THR A 27 12.19 4.12 6.20
N LEU A 28 13.03 5.11 5.89
CA LEU A 28 14.49 4.98 6.07
C LEU A 28 14.90 4.67 7.51
N ALA A 29 14.10 5.11 8.48
CA ALA A 29 14.27 4.80 9.90
C ALA A 29 13.86 3.37 10.25
N GLY A 30 13.30 2.61 9.30
CA GLY A 30 12.83 1.23 9.50
C GLY A 30 11.44 1.14 10.12
N GLU A 31 10.71 2.25 10.22
CA GLU A 31 9.33 2.27 10.72
C GLU A 31 8.39 1.69 9.67
N ARG A 32 7.46 0.84 10.10
CA ARG A 32 6.52 0.16 9.21
C ARG A 32 5.12 0.69 9.46
N ASP A 33 4.42 1.03 8.39
CA ASP A 33 3.03 1.48 8.47
C ASP A 33 2.18 0.95 7.31
N VAL A 34 0.89 0.76 7.56
CA VAL A 34 -0.08 0.40 6.53
C VAL A 34 -0.50 1.68 5.81
N LEU A 35 0.05 1.86 4.62
CA LEU A 35 -0.22 3.03 3.79
C LEU A 35 -1.63 2.99 3.22
N GLY A 36 -2.19 1.82 2.92
CA GLY A 36 -3.55 1.72 2.41
C GLY A 36 -4.09 0.31 2.36
N MET A 37 -5.42 0.20 2.35
CA MET A 37 -6.15 -1.05 2.20
C MET A 37 -7.39 -0.83 1.34
N TRP A 38 -7.55 -1.62 0.28
CA TRP A 38 -8.64 -1.46 -0.68
C TRP A 38 -9.29 -2.79 -1.01
N VAL A 39 -10.63 -2.83 -1.03
CA VAL A 39 -11.39 -3.98 -1.47
C VAL A 39 -11.50 -3.96 -2.99
N GLY A 40 -10.89 -4.95 -3.64
CA GLY A 40 -11.05 -5.15 -5.07
C GLY A 40 -12.38 -5.82 -5.41
N THR A 41 -12.88 -5.54 -6.62
CA THR A 41 -14.14 -6.11 -7.13
C THR A 41 -13.92 -7.34 -8.02
N GLY A 42 -12.70 -7.89 -8.05
CA GLY A 42 -12.36 -9.09 -8.83
C GLY A 42 -11.92 -8.82 -10.28
N GLY A 43 -11.83 -7.54 -10.69
CA GLY A 43 -11.25 -7.11 -11.96
C GLY A 43 -9.90 -6.45 -11.76
N GLU A 44 -8.83 -7.23 -11.67
CA GLU A 44 -7.45 -6.75 -11.60
C GLU A 44 -7.02 -6.16 -12.95
N GLY A 45 -7.27 -4.87 -13.13
CA GLY A 45 -6.80 -4.09 -14.26
C GLY A 45 -6.20 -2.76 -13.80
N ALA A 46 -5.34 -2.20 -14.63
CA ALA A 46 -4.65 -0.91 -14.41
C ALA A 46 -5.57 0.23 -13.90
N LYS A 47 -6.87 0.19 -14.22
CA LYS A 47 -7.88 1.16 -13.77
C LYS A 47 -8.08 1.18 -12.24
N GLY A 48 -7.91 0.06 -11.53
CA GLY A 48 -8.04 0.03 -10.07
C GLY A 48 -6.91 0.78 -9.38
N TRP A 49 -5.67 0.52 -9.78
CA TRP A 49 -4.47 1.14 -9.20
C TRP A 49 -4.43 2.66 -9.38
N MET A 50 -4.92 3.16 -10.52
CA MET A 50 -5.03 4.60 -10.76
C MET A 50 -6.06 5.29 -9.85
N ASN A 51 -6.93 4.56 -9.16
CA ASN A 51 -7.81 5.12 -8.13
C ASN A 51 -7.22 4.98 -6.72
N HIS A 52 -6.42 3.93 -6.47
CA HIS A 52 -5.88 3.62 -5.15
C HIS A 52 -4.59 4.37 -4.83
N LEU A 53 -3.63 4.36 -5.77
CA LEU A 53 -2.29 4.89 -5.53
C LEU A 53 -2.22 6.42 -5.41
N PRO A 54 -3.04 7.23 -6.13
CA PRO A 54 -3.04 8.67 -5.91
C PRO A 54 -3.48 9.08 -4.50
N ASP A 55 -4.28 8.28 -3.80
CA ASP A 55 -4.62 8.52 -2.39
C ASP A 55 -3.36 8.56 -1.51
N LEU A 56 -2.39 7.67 -1.78
CA LEU A 56 -1.12 7.66 -1.05
C LEU A 56 -0.32 8.94 -1.26
N LYS A 57 -0.26 9.44 -2.50
CA LYS A 57 0.38 10.74 -2.80
C LYS A 57 -0.30 11.89 -2.09
N ASN A 58 -1.63 11.94 -2.14
CA ASN A 58 -2.42 12.98 -1.47
C ASN A 58 -2.23 12.97 0.05
N ARG A 59 -1.86 11.82 0.62
CA ARG A 59 -1.56 11.63 2.05
C ARG A 59 -0.10 11.83 2.41
N GLY A 60 0.74 12.28 1.49
CA GLY A 60 2.13 12.65 1.74
C GLY A 60 3.17 11.59 1.36
N VAL A 61 2.82 10.53 0.64
CA VAL A 61 3.82 9.60 0.07
C VAL A 61 4.43 10.23 -1.17
N GLU A 62 5.47 11.03 -0.96
CA GLU A 62 6.11 11.80 -2.04
C GLU A 62 6.96 10.93 -2.96
N ASP A 63 7.76 10.02 -2.38
CA ASP A 63 8.70 9.19 -3.11
C ASP A 63 8.76 7.75 -2.61
N ILE A 64 9.08 6.83 -3.51
CA ILE A 64 9.22 5.41 -3.22
C ILE A 64 10.43 4.90 -3.98
N LEU A 65 11.39 4.27 -3.29
CA LEU A 65 12.58 3.76 -3.94
C LEU A 65 12.35 2.37 -4.53
N ILE A 66 11.67 1.50 -3.79
CA ILE A 66 11.39 0.13 -4.22
C ILE A 66 9.92 -0.22 -3.92
N VAL A 67 9.25 -0.84 -4.89
CA VAL A 67 7.95 -1.49 -4.74
C VAL A 67 8.09 -2.97 -5.01
N ALA A 68 7.82 -3.80 -4.00
CA ALA A 68 7.73 -5.24 -4.16
C ALA A 68 6.25 -5.66 -4.24
N CYS A 69 5.88 -6.42 -5.26
CA CYS A 69 4.51 -6.92 -5.44
C CYS A 69 4.44 -8.30 -6.10
N ASP A 70 3.33 -9.02 -5.88
CA ASP A 70 3.11 -10.35 -6.47
C ASP A 70 2.20 -10.30 -7.70
N GLY A 71 2.78 -10.16 -8.90
CA GLY A 71 2.06 -10.44 -10.16
C GLY A 71 0.80 -9.60 -10.44
N LEU A 72 0.58 -8.50 -9.71
CA LEU A 72 -0.63 -7.69 -9.78
C LEU A 72 -0.69 -6.92 -11.10
N LYS A 73 -1.63 -7.31 -11.97
CA LYS A 73 -1.76 -6.75 -13.33
C LYS A 73 -1.96 -5.23 -13.31
N GLY A 74 -1.17 -4.53 -14.11
CA GLY A 74 -1.22 -3.08 -14.27
C GLY A 74 -0.70 -2.28 -13.07
N LEU A 75 -0.23 -2.95 -12.00
CA LEU A 75 0.40 -2.26 -10.87
C LEU A 75 1.75 -1.64 -11.26
N PRO A 76 2.66 -2.33 -11.98
CA PRO A 76 3.95 -1.72 -12.38
C PRO A 76 3.78 -0.44 -13.19
N ASP A 77 2.85 -0.44 -14.14
CA ASP A 77 2.54 0.75 -14.96
C ASP A 77 2.02 1.91 -14.11
N ALA A 78 1.11 1.63 -13.17
CA ALA A 78 0.53 2.65 -12.31
C ALA A 78 1.56 3.22 -11.31
N ILE A 79 2.45 2.37 -10.77
CA ILE A 79 3.57 2.82 -9.94
C ILE A 79 4.51 3.71 -10.75
N THR A 80 4.90 3.29 -11.95
CA THR A 80 5.81 4.07 -12.82
C THR A 80 5.21 5.42 -13.21
N ALA A 81 3.89 5.49 -13.41
CA ALA A 81 3.19 6.73 -13.71
C ALA A 81 3.20 7.73 -12.52
N LEU A 82 3.14 7.24 -11.28
CA LEU A 82 3.08 8.09 -10.09
C LEU A 82 4.46 8.37 -9.49
N TRP A 83 5.33 7.37 -9.41
CA TRP A 83 6.70 7.45 -8.91
C TRP A 83 7.66 6.92 -9.97
N PRO A 84 8.04 7.75 -10.97
CA PRO A 84 8.87 7.30 -12.10
C PRO A 84 10.28 6.83 -11.72
N ARG A 85 10.73 7.14 -10.50
CA ARG A 85 12.03 6.72 -9.96
C ARG A 85 11.94 5.43 -9.13
N ALA A 86 10.74 4.93 -8.87
CA ALA A 86 10.54 3.72 -8.09
C ALA A 86 10.95 2.49 -8.91
N GLU A 87 11.73 1.62 -8.31
CA GLU A 87 12.04 0.32 -8.87
C GLU A 87 10.94 -0.68 -8.50
N VAL A 88 10.29 -1.28 -9.50
CA VAL A 88 9.25 -2.30 -9.28
C VAL A 88 9.89 -3.68 -9.37
N GLN A 89 9.71 -4.48 -8.32
CA GLN A 89 10.22 -5.84 -8.24
C GLN A 89 9.06 -6.82 -8.03
N LEU A 90 9.04 -7.86 -8.85
CA LEU A 90 8.04 -8.92 -8.78
C LEU A 90 8.57 -10.05 -7.90
N CYS A 91 7.75 -10.61 -7.00
CA CYS A 91 8.16 -11.74 -6.16
C CYS A 91 8.13 -13.11 -6.89
N GLY A 92 7.77 -13.12 -8.17
CA GLY A 92 7.88 -14.28 -9.05
C GLY A 92 9.25 -14.39 -9.73
N PRO A 93 9.53 -15.50 -10.44
CA PRO A 93 10.73 -15.58 -11.26
C PRO A 93 10.73 -14.41 -12.27
N PRO A 94 11.89 -13.73 -12.45
CA PRO A 94 12.00 -12.67 -13.43
C PRO A 94 11.62 -13.20 -14.82
N GLY A 95 11.07 -12.33 -15.67
CA GLY A 95 10.80 -12.68 -17.05
C GLY A 95 12.09 -13.10 -17.78
N PRO A 96 11.98 -13.82 -18.92
CA PRO A 96 13.16 -14.15 -19.71
C PRO A 96 13.94 -12.87 -20.09
N GLY A 97 15.17 -12.73 -19.59
CA GLY A 97 16.03 -11.57 -19.85
C GLY A 97 15.98 -10.45 -18.82
N GLU A 98 15.19 -10.59 -17.75
CA GLU A 98 15.17 -9.61 -16.64
C GLU A 98 16.16 -10.01 -15.54
N PRO A 99 16.93 -9.06 -14.98
CA PRO A 99 17.82 -9.34 -13.87
C PRO A 99 17.04 -9.70 -12.61
N ALA A 100 17.42 -10.79 -11.93
CA ALA A 100 16.92 -11.11 -10.60
C ALA A 100 17.47 -10.08 -9.60
N VAL A 101 16.63 -9.15 -9.13
CA VAL A 101 17.05 -8.17 -8.13
C VAL A 101 16.82 -8.73 -6.73
N ARG A 102 17.87 -8.74 -5.90
CA ARG A 102 17.83 -9.14 -4.49
C ARG A 102 17.76 -7.89 -3.63
N VAL A 103 16.67 -7.70 -2.87
CA VAL A 103 16.54 -6.57 -1.95
C VAL A 103 17.38 -6.80 -0.70
N GLU A 104 18.42 -5.99 -0.51
CA GLU A 104 19.16 -5.94 0.76
C GLU A 104 18.67 -4.80 1.68
N LYS A 105 17.93 -3.80 1.16
CA LYS A 105 17.36 -2.71 1.97
C LYS A 105 16.17 -2.03 1.29
N VAL A 106 15.03 -1.98 1.98
CA VAL A 106 13.88 -1.16 1.59
C VAL A 106 14.08 0.24 2.14
N LEU A 107 13.97 1.24 1.29
CA LEU A 107 14.14 2.64 1.64
C LEU A 107 12.91 3.40 1.10
N VAL A 108 12.20 4.15 1.94
CA VAL A 108 11.19 5.15 1.52
C VAL A 108 11.74 6.49 1.98
N GLY A 109 11.93 7.43 1.05
CA GLY A 109 12.58 8.71 1.30
C GLY A 109 11.92 9.45 2.46
N ASP A 110 12.74 9.86 3.42
CA ASP A 110 12.33 10.67 4.55
C ASP A 110 12.65 12.14 4.24
N GLN A 111 11.62 12.96 4.12
CA GLN A 111 11.73 14.40 4.22
C GLN A 111 10.66 14.80 5.24
N GLU A 112 11.11 15.33 6.37
CA GLU A 112 10.29 15.71 7.52
C GLU A 112 8.94 16.34 7.11
N THR A 113 7.87 15.93 7.82
CA THR A 113 6.52 16.53 7.90
C THR A 113 5.40 15.86 7.10
N THR A 114 4.75 14.83 7.66
CA THR A 114 3.29 14.85 7.86
C THR A 114 2.95 13.95 9.05
N GLN A 115 2.63 14.55 10.19
CA GLN A 115 2.02 13.83 11.31
C GLN A 115 0.68 13.22 10.85
N ALA A 116 0.68 11.96 10.44
CA ALA A 116 -0.53 11.15 10.40
C ALA A 116 -0.88 10.75 11.84
N HIS A 117 -1.42 11.71 12.56
CA HIS A 117 -2.18 11.52 13.80
C HIS A 117 -3.46 10.75 13.44
N LEU A 118 -3.38 9.45 13.19
CA LEU A 118 -4.54 8.59 12.98
C LEU A 118 -4.45 7.40 13.94
N HIS A 119 -5.32 7.44 14.95
CA HIS A 119 -5.44 6.50 16.08
C HIS A 119 -4.41 6.60 17.21
N ARG A 120 -4.43 7.73 17.94
CA ARG A 120 -4.40 7.66 19.40
C ARG A 120 -5.80 7.96 19.92
N THR A 121 -6.56 6.91 20.22
CA THR A 121 -7.79 7.02 21.02
C THR A 121 -7.40 7.61 22.39
N GLN A 122 -7.91 8.80 22.69
CA GLN A 122 -7.94 9.27 24.07
C GLN A 122 -8.87 8.34 24.87
N PRO A 123 -8.47 7.77 26.02
CA PRO A 123 -9.44 7.19 26.93
C PRO A 123 -10.31 8.34 27.45
N GLY A 124 -11.62 8.23 27.19
CA GLY A 124 -12.60 9.29 27.41
C GLY A 124 -12.67 9.75 28.86
N GLY A 125 -12.89 11.06 29.01
CA GLY A 125 -13.39 11.62 30.25
C GLY A 125 -14.81 11.12 30.53
N SER A 126 -14.99 10.45 31.67
CA SER A 126 -16.31 10.19 32.24
C SER A 126 -16.82 11.45 32.91
N GLY A 127 -17.98 11.92 32.47
CA GLY A 127 -18.66 13.08 33.01
C GLY A 127 -19.36 12.85 34.35
N SER A 128 -19.74 13.98 34.93
CA SER A 128 -20.90 14.24 35.79
C SER A 128 -21.00 13.52 37.13
N GLY A 129 -20.66 14.24 38.20
CA GLY A 129 -21.19 14.04 39.55
C GLY A 129 -22.16 15.19 39.87
N ILE A 130 -23.45 14.89 39.79
CA ILE A 130 -24.55 15.63 40.41
C ILE A 130 -24.62 15.23 41.89
N HIS A 131 -24.43 16.18 42.80
CA HIS A 131 -25.17 16.39 44.06
C HIS A 131 -24.64 17.62 44.78
#